data_AF-A0A9E6DUA0-F1
#
_entry.id   AF-A0A9E6DUA0-F1
#
_cell.length_a   1.000
_cell.length_b   1.000
_cell.length_c   1.000
_cell.angle_alpha   90.00
_cell.angle_beta   90.00
_cell.angle_gamma   90.00
#
_symmetry.space_group_name_H-M   'P 1'
#
loop_
_entity.id
_entity.type
_entity.pdbx_description
1 polymer ?
#
loop_
_entity_poly.entity_id
_entity_poly.type
_entity_poly.pdbx_seq_one_letter_code
_entity_poly.pdbx_strand_id
1 'polypeptide(L)'
;MDNKKKRTPLDDGPDWNFELLQKYLTEIERVAAHYRLESYPNQIEVITAEQMMDAYAGIGMPLGYTHWSFGKKFIETEQSYKRGQMGLAYEIVINSDPCIAYLMEENTITMQALVMAHASFGHNSFFKNNYLFKTWTDASSIIDYLVFAKNYISQCEELHGIEQVELIVDSCHALMNYGVDRYKRPSEISFKEEQLRQKEREEYLQSQVNDLWRTVPKAHQELDEKTESRFPEEPQENILYFIEKHAPLLEPWQREIVRIVRKMGQYFYPQKQTQVMNEGWATFWHYTILNHLYDDGLVTDRFMLEFLQSHTNVIVQPSYNSPRYNGINPYALGFNMFIDIRRICEDPTDEDRQWFPDIAGSDWLETLHFAMQNFKDESFISQYLSPNIIRKFKLFSILDDDKKNYLSVSAIHDEQGYQDIRQMLSQQYNLSNL
;
A
#
# COMPACT_ATOMS: atom_id res chain seq x y z
N MET A 1 37.60 20.22 -9.92
CA MET A 1 38.02 18.81 -9.81
C MET A 1 38.23 18.54 -8.34
N ASP A 2 37.14 18.20 -7.66
CA ASP A 2 37.14 18.09 -6.20
C ASP A 2 37.72 16.75 -5.78
N ASN A 3 38.58 16.80 -4.78
CA ASN A 3 39.36 15.69 -4.26
C ASN A 3 38.43 14.80 -3.41
N LYS A 4 37.56 13.98 -4.04
CA LYS A 4 36.77 12.96 -3.33
C LYS A 4 37.78 12.02 -2.64
N LYS A 5 37.97 12.19 -1.32
CA LYS A 5 38.69 11.23 -0.48
C LYS A 5 38.07 9.85 -0.75
N LYS A 6 38.82 8.94 -1.38
CA LYS A 6 38.41 7.54 -1.51
C LYS A 6 38.11 7.01 -0.12
N ARG A 7 36.84 6.77 0.17
CA ARG A 7 36.41 6.14 1.42
C ARG A 7 36.83 4.68 1.38
N THR A 8 37.09 4.10 2.55
CA THR A 8 37.30 2.66 2.65
C THR A 8 35.94 1.99 2.47
N PRO A 9 35.80 1.00 1.57
CA PRO A 9 34.57 0.25 1.42
C PRO A 9 34.14 -0.41 2.74
N LEU A 10 32.84 -0.52 2.95
CA LEU A 10 32.25 -1.35 3.98
C LEU A 10 32.45 -2.83 3.63
N ASP A 11 32.38 -3.69 4.65
CA ASP A 11 32.46 -5.14 4.47
C ASP A 11 31.24 -5.65 3.70
N ASP A 12 31.48 -6.36 2.59
CA ASP A 12 30.48 -6.93 1.69
C ASP A 12 30.52 -8.47 1.65
N GLY A 13 31.00 -9.08 2.74
CA GLY A 13 30.85 -10.51 2.99
C GLY A 13 29.38 -10.97 3.03
N PRO A 14 29.11 -12.27 2.88
CA PRO A 14 27.73 -12.78 2.93
C PRO A 14 27.11 -12.63 4.32
N ASP A 15 27.93 -12.67 5.37
CA ASP A 15 27.48 -12.60 6.76
C ASP A 15 27.33 -11.16 7.23
N TRP A 16 26.51 -10.97 8.25
CA TRP A 16 26.26 -9.66 8.85
C TRP A 16 26.22 -9.76 10.39
N ASN A 17 26.38 -8.62 11.05
CA ASN A 17 26.15 -8.46 12.48
C ASN A 17 25.49 -7.10 12.73
N PHE A 18 24.93 -6.90 13.93
CA PHE A 18 24.19 -5.67 14.23
C PHE A 18 25.02 -4.39 14.08
N GLU A 19 26.33 -4.43 14.35
CA GLU A 19 27.21 -3.27 14.15
C GLU A 19 27.37 -2.93 12.67
N LEU A 20 27.50 -3.95 11.81
CA LEU A 20 27.60 -3.76 10.37
C LEU A 20 26.28 -3.27 9.77
N LEU A 21 25.14 -3.84 10.21
CA LEU A 21 23.82 -3.36 9.84
C LEU A 21 23.64 -1.88 10.21
N GLN A 22 24.05 -1.48 11.41
CA GLN A 22 23.97 -0.10 11.85
C GLN A 22 24.86 0.83 10.99
N LYS A 23 26.06 0.39 10.60
CA LYS A 23 26.95 1.16 9.70
C LYS A 23 26.30 1.38 8.33
N TYR A 24 25.74 0.33 7.74
CA TYR A 24 25.02 0.43 6.47
C TYR A 24 23.81 1.36 6.60
N LEU A 25 23.00 1.19 7.65
CA LEU A 25 21.85 2.05 7.93
C LEU A 25 22.25 3.52 8.00
N THR A 26 23.31 3.85 8.74
CA THR A 26 23.79 5.24 8.88
C THR A 26 24.29 5.83 7.55
N GLU A 27 24.99 5.06 6.72
CA GLU A 27 25.42 5.55 5.41
C GLU A 27 24.26 5.68 4.41
N ILE A 28 23.28 4.76 4.45
CA ILE A 28 22.04 4.86 3.67
C ILE A 28 21.25 6.09 4.13
N GLU A 29 21.11 6.32 5.44
CA GLU A 29 20.44 7.49 6.00
C GLU A 29 21.11 8.80 5.57
N ARG A 30 22.44 8.85 5.58
CA ARG A 30 23.21 10.01 5.09
C ARG A 30 22.88 10.33 3.63
N VAL A 31 22.82 9.31 2.78
CA VAL A 31 22.49 9.49 1.36
C VAL A 31 21.02 9.85 1.17
N ALA A 32 20.10 9.21 1.91
CA ALA A 32 18.69 9.55 1.91
C ALA A 32 18.45 11.02 2.31
N ALA A 33 19.14 11.49 3.35
CA ALA A 33 19.11 12.88 3.78
C ALA A 33 19.67 13.84 2.71
N HIS A 34 20.72 13.45 1.99
CA HIS A 34 21.23 14.23 0.85
C HIS A 34 20.17 14.47 -0.23
N TYR A 35 19.28 13.49 -0.46
CA TYR A 35 18.16 13.60 -1.40
C TYR A 35 16.86 14.15 -0.77
N ARG A 36 16.90 14.68 0.45
CA ARG A 36 15.74 15.24 1.15
C ARG A 36 14.61 14.21 1.36
N LEU A 37 14.96 12.94 1.60
CA LEU A 37 13.97 11.92 1.96
C LEU A 37 13.58 12.06 3.44
N GLU A 38 12.38 12.57 3.67
CA GLU A 38 11.81 12.63 5.02
C GLU A 38 11.10 11.31 5.36
N SER A 39 11.55 10.62 6.40
CA SER A 39 11.00 9.33 6.85
C SER A 39 10.57 9.40 8.33
N TYR A 40 9.70 8.49 8.77
CA TYR A 40 9.47 8.26 10.19
C TYR A 40 10.73 7.61 10.81
N PRO A 41 10.95 7.75 12.12
CA PRO A 41 12.03 7.03 12.79
C PRO A 41 11.98 5.54 12.45
N ASN A 42 13.10 4.97 12.05
CA ASN A 42 13.18 3.57 11.63
C ASN A 42 13.38 2.65 12.84
N GLN A 43 12.55 1.62 12.95
CA GLN A 43 12.72 0.49 13.85
C GLN A 43 12.97 -0.76 13.00
N ILE A 44 14.20 -1.29 13.07
CA ILE A 44 14.60 -2.49 12.32
C ILE A 44 14.40 -3.71 13.22
N GLU A 45 13.63 -4.68 12.73
CA GLU A 45 13.43 -5.96 13.41
C GLU A 45 13.93 -7.08 12.49
N VAL A 46 14.86 -7.90 12.99
CA VAL A 46 15.32 -9.08 12.27
C VAL A 46 14.45 -10.27 12.64
N ILE A 47 13.90 -10.94 11.63
CA ILE A 47 12.95 -12.05 11.79
C ILE A 47 13.36 -13.25 10.93
N THR A 48 12.87 -14.43 11.31
CA THR A 48 13.08 -15.66 10.54
C THR A 48 12.21 -15.68 9.28
N ALA A 49 12.54 -16.54 8.30
CA ALA A 49 11.69 -16.73 7.12
C ALA A 49 10.25 -17.15 7.46
N GLU A 50 10.04 -17.95 8.51
CA GLU A 50 8.71 -18.36 8.98
C GLU A 50 7.90 -17.17 9.51
N GLN A 51 8.53 -16.37 10.37
CA GLN A 51 7.92 -15.14 10.90
C GLN A 51 7.57 -14.15 9.79
N MET A 52 8.40 -14.07 8.74
CA MET A 52 8.11 -13.22 7.59
C MET A 52 6.90 -13.71 6.80
N MET A 53 6.77 -15.03 6.58
CA MET A 53 5.59 -15.59 5.92
C MET A 53 4.31 -15.36 6.73
N ASP A 54 4.39 -15.51 8.05
CA ASP A 54 3.28 -15.19 8.96
C ASP A 54 2.88 -13.71 8.87
N ALA A 55 3.86 -12.81 8.86
CA ALA A 55 3.62 -11.39 8.69
C ALA A 55 2.98 -11.08 7.32
N TYR A 56 3.41 -11.71 6.22
CA TYR A 56 2.76 -11.55 4.90
C TYR A 56 1.30 -12.00 4.88
N ALA A 57 1.04 -13.16 5.50
CA ALA A 57 -0.30 -13.71 5.60
C ALA A 57 -1.25 -12.74 6.33
N GLY A 58 -0.75 -12.09 7.39
CA GLY A 58 -1.42 -11.03 8.13
C GLY A 58 -1.42 -9.64 7.48
N ILE A 59 -1.08 -9.51 6.19
CA ILE A 59 -0.99 -8.21 5.48
C ILE A 59 0.01 -7.27 6.17
N GLY A 60 1.18 -7.80 6.53
CA GLY A 60 2.23 -7.07 7.21
C GLY A 60 1.95 -6.79 8.69
N MET A 61 0.87 -7.32 9.28
CA MET A 61 0.51 -7.07 10.67
C MET A 61 0.67 -8.33 11.53
N PRO A 62 1.82 -8.52 12.20
CA PRO A 62 2.04 -9.67 13.08
C PRO A 62 1.09 -9.71 14.30
N LEU A 63 0.40 -8.60 14.59
CA LEU A 63 -0.55 -8.45 15.69
C LEU A 63 -2.02 -8.43 15.24
N GLY A 64 -2.32 -8.81 13.99
CA GLY A 64 -3.69 -8.93 13.51
C GLY A 64 -4.50 -10.01 14.23
N TYR A 65 -5.83 -9.93 14.12
CA TYR A 65 -6.71 -11.04 14.50
C TYR A 65 -6.60 -12.19 13.50
N THR A 66 -6.92 -13.39 13.95
CA THR A 66 -6.88 -14.60 13.13
C THR A 66 -8.07 -14.68 12.19
N HIS A 67 -7.82 -15.09 10.94
CA HIS A 67 -8.86 -15.35 9.96
C HIS A 67 -8.38 -16.42 8.97
N TRP A 68 -9.25 -17.35 8.57
CA TRP A 68 -8.85 -18.48 7.70
C TRP A 68 -8.29 -18.01 6.35
N SER A 69 -8.74 -16.88 5.83
CA SER A 69 -8.24 -16.33 4.56
C SER A 69 -6.76 -15.95 4.63
N PHE A 70 -6.27 -15.52 5.80
CA PHE A 70 -4.86 -15.28 6.04
C PHE A 70 -4.07 -16.60 6.02
N GLY A 71 -4.59 -17.64 6.67
CA GLY A 71 -3.98 -18.98 6.63
C GLY A 71 -3.92 -19.59 5.23
N LYS A 72 -4.96 -19.39 4.41
CA LYS A 72 -4.94 -19.78 2.99
C LYS A 72 -3.81 -19.06 2.24
N LYS A 73 -3.69 -17.75 2.46
CA LYS A 73 -2.63 -16.94 1.83
C LYS A 73 -1.24 -17.34 2.29
N PHE A 74 -1.07 -17.67 3.57
CA PHE A 74 0.17 -18.25 4.11
C PHE A 74 0.58 -19.50 3.33
N ILE A 75 -0.34 -20.46 3.16
CA ILE A 75 -0.05 -21.71 2.45
C ILE A 75 0.33 -21.44 0.98
N GLU A 76 -0.37 -20.52 0.31
CA GLU A 76 -0.05 -20.12 -1.06
C GLU A 76 1.36 -19.51 -1.18
N THR A 77 1.72 -18.62 -0.25
CA THR A 77 3.05 -17.98 -0.17
C THR A 77 4.14 -18.99 0.16
N GLU A 78 3.93 -19.84 1.17
CA GLU A 78 4.88 -20.88 1.60
C GLU A 78 5.16 -21.88 0.48
N GLN A 79 4.12 -22.34 -0.23
CA GLN A 79 4.29 -23.25 -1.37
C GLN A 79 5.06 -22.60 -2.52
N SER A 80 4.78 -21.33 -2.81
CA SER A 80 5.48 -20.56 -3.84
C SER A 80 6.96 -20.37 -3.49
N TYR A 81 7.25 -20.12 -2.21
CA TYR A 81 8.61 -20.02 -1.69
C TYR A 81 9.36 -21.36 -1.77
N LYS A 82 8.78 -22.45 -1.26
CA LYS A 82 9.39 -23.80 -1.31
C LYS A 82 9.70 -24.26 -2.74
N ARG A 83 8.90 -23.81 -3.73
CA ARG A 83 9.10 -24.10 -5.15
C ARG A 83 10.12 -23.18 -5.83
N GLY A 84 10.69 -22.22 -5.12
CA GLY A 84 11.60 -21.21 -5.68
C GLY A 84 10.94 -20.30 -6.72
N GLN A 85 9.60 -20.22 -6.72
CA GLN A 85 8.82 -19.44 -7.68
C GLN A 85 8.67 -17.99 -7.25
N MET A 86 8.75 -17.71 -5.95
CA MET A 86 8.95 -16.38 -5.41
C MET A 86 10.40 -16.26 -4.93
N GLY A 87 11.14 -15.28 -5.45
CA GLY A 87 12.08 -14.60 -4.58
C GLY A 87 11.21 -13.93 -3.53
N LEU A 88 11.39 -14.26 -2.24
CA LEU A 88 10.68 -13.58 -1.16
C LEU A 88 10.76 -12.08 -1.41
N ALA A 89 9.66 -11.37 -1.21
CA ALA A 89 9.81 -9.95 -0.97
C ALA A 89 10.65 -9.86 0.31
N TYR A 90 11.84 -9.27 0.17
CA TYR A 90 12.93 -9.38 1.16
C TYR A 90 12.64 -8.60 2.44
N GLU A 91 11.47 -7.96 2.50
CA GLU A 91 11.09 -6.94 3.46
C GLU A 91 9.59 -6.92 3.69
N ILE A 92 9.20 -6.59 4.91
CA ILE A 92 7.85 -6.10 5.20
C ILE A 92 8.02 -4.79 5.96
N VAL A 93 7.31 -3.76 5.51
CA VAL A 93 7.28 -2.46 6.18
C VAL A 93 5.88 -2.18 6.73
N ILE A 94 5.83 -1.82 8.01
CA ILE A 94 4.61 -1.34 8.66
C ILE A 94 4.64 0.19 8.66
N ASN A 95 3.57 0.80 8.15
CA ASN A 95 3.35 2.25 8.23
C ASN A 95 2.94 2.66 9.65
N SER A 96 3.89 2.63 10.58
CA SER A 96 3.75 3.12 11.96
C SER A 96 4.76 4.24 12.27
N ASP A 97 4.58 4.91 13.41
CA ASP A 97 5.56 5.87 13.95
C ASP A 97 6.01 5.40 15.34
N PRO A 98 7.19 4.76 15.49
CA PRO A 98 8.23 4.54 14.48
C PRO A 98 7.82 3.52 13.40
N CYS A 99 8.40 3.66 12.20
CA CYS A 99 8.16 2.75 11.08
C CYS A 99 8.95 1.46 11.28
N ILE A 100 8.25 0.32 11.28
CA ILE A 100 8.86 -0.98 11.52
C ILE A 100 9.23 -1.61 10.18
N ALA A 101 10.51 -1.93 10.00
CA ALA A 101 11.02 -2.63 8.83
C ALA A 101 11.56 -4.01 9.25
N TYR A 102 10.96 -5.05 8.69
CA TYR A 102 11.34 -6.43 8.93
C TYR A 102 12.42 -6.89 7.95
N LEU A 103 13.54 -7.35 8.48
CA LEU A 103 14.68 -7.88 7.73
C LEU A 103 14.77 -9.39 7.97
N MET A 104 14.94 -10.17 6.92
CA MET A 104 15.16 -11.62 7.08
C MET A 104 16.55 -11.90 7.63
N GLU A 105 16.68 -12.85 8.54
CA GLU A 105 17.99 -13.23 9.07
C GLU A 105 18.89 -13.91 8.02
N GLU A 106 18.30 -14.62 7.06
CA GLU A 106 19.00 -15.37 6.02
C GLU A 106 19.53 -14.49 4.88
N ASN A 107 19.19 -13.20 4.88
CA ASN A 107 19.66 -12.24 3.89
C ASN A 107 21.17 -11.99 4.02
N THR A 108 21.85 -11.86 2.88
CA THR A 108 23.24 -11.37 2.83
C THR A 108 23.30 -9.89 3.22
N ILE A 109 24.48 -9.36 3.58
CA ILE A 109 24.59 -7.91 3.88
C ILE A 109 24.16 -7.03 2.70
N THR A 110 24.41 -7.48 1.46
CA THR A 110 23.94 -6.78 0.25
C THR A 110 22.42 -6.70 0.23
N MET A 111 21.75 -7.81 0.51
CA MET A 111 20.30 -7.86 0.56
C MET A 111 19.76 -7.05 1.74
N GLN A 112 20.39 -7.09 2.91
CA GLN A 112 20.00 -6.25 4.05
C GLN A 112 20.10 -4.77 3.70
N ALA A 113 21.18 -4.33 3.04
CA ALA A 113 21.35 -2.95 2.61
C ALA A 113 20.31 -2.54 1.55
N LEU A 114 19.98 -3.43 0.60
CA LEU A 114 18.90 -3.23 -0.36
C LEU A 114 17.56 -3.03 0.34
N VAL A 115 17.23 -3.93 1.28
CA VAL A 115 16.00 -3.87 2.08
C VAL A 115 15.93 -2.59 2.90
N MET A 116 17.00 -2.20 3.59
CA MET A 116 17.03 -0.93 4.33
C MET A 116 16.77 0.27 3.41
N ALA A 117 17.42 0.33 2.25
CA ALA A 117 17.20 1.43 1.31
C ALA A 117 15.77 1.43 0.75
N HIS A 118 15.20 0.25 0.49
CA HIS A 118 13.86 0.07 -0.07
C HIS A 118 12.74 0.32 0.93
N ALA A 119 12.73 -0.41 2.05
CA ALA A 119 11.69 -0.36 3.06
C ALA A 119 11.85 0.85 3.99
N SER A 120 13.02 0.98 4.63
CA SER A 120 13.26 1.97 5.69
C SER A 120 13.35 3.42 5.16
N PHE A 121 13.67 3.62 3.88
CA PHE A 121 13.71 4.96 3.28
C PHE A 121 12.77 5.12 2.10
N GLY A 122 12.69 4.15 1.20
CA GLY A 122 11.76 4.19 0.07
C GLY A 122 10.30 4.24 0.51
N HIS A 123 9.75 3.11 0.99
CA HIS A 123 8.36 3.03 1.43
C HIS A 123 8.06 3.97 2.60
N ASN A 124 8.93 4.01 3.60
CA ASN A 124 8.74 4.89 4.77
C ASN A 124 8.58 6.37 4.35
N SER A 125 9.43 6.88 3.46
CA SER A 125 9.26 8.25 2.97
C SER A 125 8.01 8.44 2.12
N PHE A 126 7.55 7.42 1.39
CA PHE A 126 6.29 7.47 0.67
C PHE A 126 5.10 7.59 1.62
N PHE A 127 5.03 6.71 2.62
CA PHE A 127 3.97 6.68 3.63
C PHE A 127 3.90 7.97 4.45
N LYS A 128 5.05 8.54 4.81
CA LYS A 128 5.10 9.78 5.58
C LYS A 128 4.60 10.98 4.77
N ASN A 129 4.85 11.01 3.46
CA ASN A 129 4.75 12.25 2.69
C ASN A 129 3.59 12.35 1.72
N ASN A 130 3.11 11.23 1.17
CA ASN A 130 2.01 11.22 0.22
C ASN A 130 0.70 11.68 0.87
N TYR A 131 -0.06 12.52 0.16
CA TYR A 131 -1.28 13.14 0.69
C TYR A 131 -2.36 12.13 1.12
N LEU A 132 -2.48 10.97 0.46
CA LEU A 132 -3.46 9.96 0.83
C LEU A 132 -3.13 9.34 2.18
N PHE A 133 -1.87 9.04 2.45
CA PHE A 133 -1.43 8.49 3.73
C PHE A 133 -1.57 9.52 4.85
N LYS A 134 -1.16 10.76 4.63
CA LYS A 134 -1.38 11.86 5.59
C LYS A 134 -2.85 12.09 5.92
N THR A 135 -3.76 11.81 4.99
CA THR A 135 -5.20 12.06 5.17
C THR A 135 -5.92 10.89 5.82
N TRP A 136 -5.54 9.65 5.49
CA TRP A 136 -6.33 8.45 5.80
C TRP A 136 -5.64 7.48 6.76
N THR A 137 -4.36 7.62 7.02
CA THR A 137 -3.62 6.75 7.94
C THR A 137 -3.20 7.53 9.19
N ASP A 138 -3.39 6.91 10.35
CA ASP A 138 -2.78 7.36 11.60
C ASP A 138 -1.70 6.35 11.98
N ALA A 139 -0.47 6.66 11.57
CA ALA A 139 0.70 5.82 11.82
C ALA A 139 1.03 5.69 13.33
N SER A 140 0.62 6.66 14.15
CA SER A 140 0.96 6.67 15.59
C SER A 140 0.11 5.71 16.42
N SER A 141 -1.15 5.48 16.02
CA SER A 141 -2.12 4.70 16.80
C SER A 141 -2.45 3.33 16.21
N ILE A 142 -1.97 3.01 15.01
CA ILE A 142 -2.33 1.77 14.31
C ILE A 142 -1.93 0.52 15.11
N ILE A 143 -0.73 0.49 15.72
CA ILE A 143 -0.25 -0.68 16.46
C ILE A 143 -1.16 -0.99 17.66
N ASP A 144 -1.51 0.04 18.45
CA ASP A 144 -2.43 -0.09 19.58
C ASP A 144 -3.81 -0.57 19.12
N TYR A 145 -4.28 -0.05 17.99
CA TYR A 145 -5.55 -0.44 17.40
C TYR A 145 -5.58 -1.91 16.97
N LEU A 146 -4.48 -2.43 16.41
CA LEU A 146 -4.37 -3.84 16.01
C LEU A 146 -4.38 -4.77 17.22
N VAL A 147 -3.63 -4.43 18.27
CA VAL A 147 -3.62 -5.18 19.53
C VAL A 147 -5.03 -5.21 20.13
N PHE A 148 -5.73 -4.07 20.12
CA PHE A 148 -7.12 -4.01 20.55
C PHE A 148 -8.03 -4.91 19.70
N ALA A 149 -7.98 -4.80 18.38
CA ALA A 149 -8.82 -5.59 17.49
C ALA A 149 -8.62 -7.10 17.68
N LYS A 150 -7.36 -7.54 17.83
CA LYS A 150 -6.99 -8.92 18.13
C LYS A 150 -7.61 -9.38 19.45
N ASN A 151 -7.34 -8.64 20.54
CA ASN A 151 -7.84 -9.02 21.87
C ASN A 151 -9.37 -9.01 21.92
N TYR A 152 -10.01 -8.07 21.25
CA TYR A 152 -11.47 -7.95 21.20
C TYR A 152 -12.10 -9.14 20.48
N ILE A 153 -11.57 -9.53 19.32
CA ILE A 153 -12.07 -10.69 18.56
C ILE A 153 -11.88 -11.98 19.37
N SER A 154 -10.71 -12.18 20.00
CA SER A 154 -10.49 -13.34 20.87
C SER A 154 -11.46 -13.39 22.07
N GLN A 155 -11.78 -12.25 22.69
CA GLN A 155 -12.79 -12.19 23.74
C GLN A 155 -14.19 -12.51 23.22
N CYS A 156 -14.55 -12.04 22.03
CA CYS A 156 -15.82 -12.41 21.40
C CYS A 156 -15.88 -13.92 21.10
N GLU A 157 -14.78 -14.54 20.65
CA GLU A 157 -14.71 -15.98 20.40
C GLU A 157 -14.93 -16.79 21.68
N GLU A 158 -14.34 -16.35 22.80
CA GLU A 158 -14.54 -16.98 24.11
C GLU A 158 -15.98 -16.86 24.62
N LEU A 159 -16.64 -15.72 24.40
CA LEU A 159 -17.98 -15.43 24.93
C LEU A 159 -19.12 -15.96 24.05
N HIS A 160 -18.98 -15.85 22.73
CA HIS A 160 -20.05 -16.11 21.76
C HIS A 160 -19.80 -17.33 20.87
N GLY A 161 -18.60 -17.92 20.94
CA GLY A 161 -18.19 -19.07 20.15
C GLY A 161 -17.57 -18.68 18.81
N ILE A 162 -16.58 -19.47 18.38
CA ILE A 162 -15.76 -19.22 17.19
C ILE A 162 -16.62 -19.12 15.91
N GLU A 163 -17.53 -20.08 15.68
CA GLU A 163 -18.34 -20.14 14.45
C GLU A 163 -19.18 -18.86 14.22
N GLN A 164 -19.73 -18.28 15.30
CA GLN A 164 -20.57 -17.09 15.19
C GLN A 164 -19.75 -15.84 14.91
N VAL A 165 -18.58 -15.72 15.54
CA VAL A 165 -17.65 -14.61 15.31
C VAL A 165 -17.10 -14.68 13.89
N GLU A 166 -16.63 -15.86 13.47
CA GLU A 166 -16.07 -16.09 12.14
C GLU A 166 -17.07 -15.73 11.04
N LEU A 167 -18.33 -16.14 11.14
CA LEU A 167 -19.37 -15.82 10.14
C LEU A 167 -19.54 -14.31 9.92
N ILE A 168 -19.46 -13.53 11.00
CA ILE A 168 -19.59 -12.06 10.94
C ILE A 168 -18.32 -11.45 10.35
N VAL A 169 -17.16 -11.90 10.81
CA VAL A 169 -15.86 -11.45 10.28
C VAL A 169 -15.78 -11.73 8.79
N ASP A 170 -16.13 -12.94 8.33
CA ASP A 170 -16.20 -13.34 6.92
C ASP A 170 -17.11 -12.39 6.11
N SER A 171 -18.31 -12.14 6.62
CA SER A 171 -19.28 -11.26 5.98
C SER A 171 -18.74 -9.83 5.85
N CYS A 172 -18.04 -9.34 6.88
CA CYS A 172 -17.41 -8.02 6.85
C CYS A 172 -16.21 -7.98 5.90
N HIS A 173 -15.39 -9.03 5.86
CA HIS A 173 -14.25 -9.14 4.94
C HIS A 173 -14.69 -9.15 3.48
N ALA A 174 -15.79 -9.82 3.15
CA ALA A 174 -16.37 -9.80 1.81
C ALA A 174 -16.77 -8.38 1.36
N LEU A 175 -17.20 -7.54 2.31
CA LEU A 175 -17.61 -6.16 2.06
C LEU A 175 -16.51 -5.12 2.31
N MET A 176 -15.31 -5.53 2.72
CA MET A 176 -14.23 -4.64 3.17
C MET A 176 -13.86 -3.56 2.14
N ASN A 177 -13.87 -3.90 0.84
CA ASN A 177 -13.56 -2.95 -0.24
C ASN A 177 -14.66 -1.87 -0.43
N TYR A 178 -15.88 -2.15 0.01
CA TYR A 178 -17.02 -1.21 0.02
C TYR A 178 -17.20 -0.54 1.38
N GLY A 179 -16.32 -0.82 2.34
CA GLY A 179 -16.31 -0.29 3.70
C GLY A 179 -15.49 0.99 3.86
N VAL A 180 -15.23 1.72 2.78
CA VAL A 180 -14.29 2.85 2.75
C VAL A 180 -15.01 4.13 2.39
N ASP A 181 -14.74 5.21 3.13
CA ASP A 181 -15.18 6.54 2.76
C ASP A 181 -14.23 7.13 1.71
N ARG A 182 -14.73 7.40 0.51
CA ARG A 182 -13.90 7.94 -0.60
C ARG A 182 -13.81 9.46 -0.60
N TYR A 183 -14.78 10.15 0.01
CA TYR A 183 -14.93 11.61 -0.08
C TYR A 183 -15.14 12.34 1.26
N LYS A 184 -15.73 11.69 2.27
CA LYS A 184 -16.04 12.34 3.57
C LYS A 184 -14.96 11.99 4.61
N ARG A 185 -14.35 13.02 5.21
CA ARG A 185 -13.31 12.90 6.24
C ARG A 185 -13.94 12.75 7.64
N PRO A 186 -13.71 11.63 8.35
CA PRO A 186 -13.96 11.58 9.79
C PRO A 186 -12.87 12.39 10.53
N SER A 187 -13.22 13.09 11.61
CA SER A 187 -12.24 13.79 12.44
C SER A 187 -11.33 12.79 13.15
N GLU A 188 -10.03 13.11 13.24
CA GLU A 188 -9.08 12.38 14.09
C GLU A 188 -9.58 12.38 15.53
N ILE A 189 -9.85 11.19 16.06
CA ILE A 189 -10.24 10.98 17.45
C ILE A 189 -9.18 10.05 18.03
N SER A 190 -8.62 10.41 19.18
CA SER A 190 -7.57 9.61 19.81
C SER A 190 -8.11 8.23 20.23
N PHE A 191 -7.30 7.19 20.13
CA PHE A 191 -7.65 5.83 20.57
C PHE A 191 -8.18 5.76 22.01
N LYS A 192 -7.65 6.59 22.93
CA LYS A 192 -8.15 6.68 24.31
C LYS A 192 -9.55 7.28 24.41
N GLU A 193 -9.80 8.33 23.65
CA GLU A 193 -11.15 8.92 23.53
C GLU A 193 -12.12 7.94 22.86
N GLU A 194 -11.59 7.06 22.01
CA GLU A 194 -12.36 6.06 21.32
C GLU A 194 -12.81 4.90 22.20
N GLN A 195 -11.95 4.42 23.11
CA GLN A 195 -12.33 3.45 24.16
C GLN A 195 -13.33 4.03 25.16
N LEU A 196 -13.17 5.31 25.53
CA LEU A 196 -14.13 6.02 26.39
C LEU A 196 -15.50 6.09 25.71
N ARG A 197 -15.53 6.52 24.44
CA ARG A 197 -16.77 6.54 23.65
C ARG A 197 -17.36 5.17 23.41
N GLN A 198 -16.56 4.10 23.39
CA GLN A 198 -17.06 2.73 23.28
C GLN A 198 -17.90 2.38 24.50
N LYS A 199 -17.37 2.60 25.71
CA LYS A 199 -18.12 2.39 26.96
C LYS A 199 -19.37 3.26 27.02
N GLU A 200 -19.25 4.54 26.68
CA GLU A 200 -20.39 5.46 26.63
C GLU A 200 -21.46 5.02 25.61
N ARG A 201 -21.06 4.46 24.45
CA ARG A 201 -21.98 3.94 23.42
C ARG A 201 -22.64 2.64 23.83
N GLU A 202 -21.91 1.72 24.46
CA GLU A 202 -22.47 0.50 25.02
C GLU A 202 -23.52 0.84 26.08
N GLU A 203 -23.22 1.79 26.97
CA GLU A 203 -24.14 2.30 27.98
C GLU A 203 -25.35 3.01 27.34
N TYR A 204 -25.14 3.83 26.30
CA TYR A 204 -26.21 4.53 25.59
C TYR A 204 -27.11 3.58 24.78
N LEU A 205 -26.56 2.58 24.09
CA LEU A 205 -27.33 1.58 23.35
C LEU A 205 -28.15 0.69 24.30
N GLN A 206 -27.58 0.29 25.44
CA GLN A 206 -28.34 -0.38 26.51
C GLN A 206 -29.48 0.50 27.03
N SER A 207 -29.29 1.83 27.10
CA SER A 207 -30.35 2.74 27.51
C SER A 207 -31.50 2.87 26.48
N GLN A 208 -31.19 2.88 25.17
CA GLN A 208 -32.20 2.95 24.11
C GLN A 208 -32.99 1.65 23.90
N VAL A 209 -32.35 0.49 24.07
CA VAL A 209 -33.07 -0.80 24.06
C VAL A 209 -34.10 -0.85 25.19
N ASN A 210 -33.85 -0.20 26.33
CA ASN A 210 -34.84 -0.08 27.40
C ASN A 210 -36.01 0.86 27.05
N ASP A 211 -35.79 1.95 26.30
CA ASP A 211 -36.86 2.90 25.94
C ASP A 211 -37.74 2.42 24.77
N LEU A 212 -37.17 1.72 23.77
CA LEU A 212 -37.94 1.10 22.68
C LEU A 212 -38.89 0.00 23.17
N TRP A 213 -38.58 -0.64 24.31
CA TRP A 213 -39.46 -1.62 24.96
C TRP A 213 -40.44 -0.99 25.97
N ARG A 214 -40.28 0.30 26.30
CA ARG A 214 -41.11 0.98 27.31
C ARG A 214 -42.35 1.66 26.73
N THR A 215 -42.37 1.93 25.43
CA THR A 215 -43.55 2.45 24.74
C THR A 215 -44.13 1.39 23.81
N VAL A 216 -44.89 0.46 24.38
CA VAL A 216 -45.94 -0.24 23.65
C VAL A 216 -47.17 0.68 23.65
N PRO A 217 -47.54 1.34 22.54
CA PRO A 217 -48.81 2.05 22.49
C PRO A 217 -49.94 1.00 22.38
N LYS A 218 -50.92 1.10 23.27
CA LYS A 218 -52.21 0.45 23.06
C LYS A 218 -52.88 1.08 21.83
N ALA A 219 -53.33 0.21 20.94
CA ALA A 219 -54.21 0.35 19.79
C ALA A 219 -54.75 1.74 19.36
N HIS A 220 -54.76 1.90 18.03
CA HIS A 220 -55.47 2.86 17.17
C HIS A 220 -54.80 4.21 16.92
N GLN A 221 -54.00 4.25 15.86
CA GLN A 221 -53.89 5.42 14.98
C GLN A 221 -53.92 4.95 13.52
N GLU A 222 -54.62 5.73 12.72
CA GLU A 222 -54.96 5.49 11.31
C GLU A 222 -53.70 5.23 10.48
N LEU A 223 -53.84 4.33 9.50
CA LEU A 223 -52.83 4.06 8.49
C LEU A 223 -52.72 5.29 7.57
N ASP A 224 -51.98 6.31 8.02
CA ASP A 224 -51.41 7.28 7.10
C ASP A 224 -50.54 6.50 6.12
N GLU A 225 -50.78 6.70 4.82
CA GLU A 225 -49.94 6.20 3.74
C GLU A 225 -48.51 6.66 4.01
N LYS A 226 -47.70 5.77 4.61
CA LYS A 226 -46.27 5.96 4.72
C LYS A 226 -45.74 6.04 3.30
N THR A 227 -45.58 7.26 2.81
CA THR A 227 -44.64 7.56 1.75
C THR A 227 -43.34 6.91 2.18
N GLU A 228 -42.86 5.90 1.45
CA GLU A 228 -41.58 5.25 1.75
C GLU A 228 -40.52 6.35 1.74
N SER A 229 -40.16 6.85 2.91
CA SER A 229 -39.09 7.82 3.05
C SER A 229 -37.83 7.12 2.60
N ARG A 230 -37.14 7.70 1.62
CA ARG A 230 -35.86 7.17 1.16
C ARG A 230 -34.92 7.03 2.36
N PHE A 231 -34.56 5.80 2.69
CA PHE A 231 -33.67 5.48 3.79
C PHE A 231 -32.41 4.83 3.24
N PRO A 232 -31.21 5.34 3.56
CA PRO A 232 -30.92 6.57 4.31
C PRO A 232 -31.29 7.86 3.55
N GLU A 233 -31.48 8.98 4.26
CA GLU A 233 -31.84 10.28 3.67
C GLU A 233 -30.81 10.75 2.63
N GLU A 234 -29.52 10.52 2.93
CA GLU A 234 -28.41 10.67 1.98
C GLU A 234 -27.84 9.29 1.62
N PRO A 235 -27.50 9.05 0.34
CA PRO A 235 -26.79 7.83 -0.06
C PRO A 235 -25.47 7.68 0.71
N GLN A 236 -25.30 6.53 1.37
CA GLN A 236 -24.07 6.20 2.08
C GLN A 236 -23.22 5.25 1.22
N GLU A 237 -22.03 5.70 0.81
CA GLU A 237 -21.10 4.90 0.00
C GLU A 237 -20.46 3.78 0.83
N ASN A 238 -20.11 4.06 2.08
CA ASN A 238 -19.49 3.09 2.98
C ASN A 238 -20.55 2.13 3.53
N ILE A 239 -20.63 0.94 2.93
CA ILE A 239 -21.62 -0.09 3.27
C ILE A 239 -21.41 -0.60 4.70
N LEU A 240 -20.16 -0.82 5.13
CA LEU A 240 -19.87 -1.25 6.49
C LEU A 240 -20.28 -0.19 7.52
N TYR A 241 -20.08 1.10 7.22
CA TYR A 241 -20.54 2.19 8.09
C TYR A 241 -22.06 2.23 8.17
N PHE A 242 -22.74 2.07 7.03
CA PHE A 242 -24.19 2.01 6.99
C PHE A 242 -24.73 0.87 7.87
N ILE A 243 -24.15 -0.32 7.75
CA ILE A 243 -24.50 -1.49 8.57
C ILE A 243 -24.23 -1.21 10.06
N GLU A 244 -23.05 -0.68 10.40
CA GLU A 244 -22.67 -0.33 11.79
C GLU A 244 -23.71 0.58 12.47
N LYS A 245 -24.23 1.58 11.74
CA LYS A 245 -25.15 2.60 12.28
C LYS A 245 -26.61 2.19 12.24
N HIS A 246 -27.03 1.52 11.18
CA HIS A 246 -28.45 1.37 10.86
C HIS A 246 -28.98 -0.04 11.03
N ALA A 247 -28.14 -1.08 11.17
CA ALA A 247 -28.62 -2.44 11.33
C ALA A 247 -29.26 -2.62 12.72
N PRO A 248 -30.58 -2.83 12.81
CA PRO A 248 -31.29 -2.87 14.10
C PRO A 248 -31.02 -4.17 14.86
N LEU A 249 -30.70 -5.25 14.14
CA LEU A 249 -30.52 -6.60 14.69
C LEU A 249 -29.09 -6.87 15.17
N LEU A 250 -28.13 -5.98 14.87
CA LEU A 250 -26.75 -6.18 15.32
C LEU A 250 -26.59 -5.87 16.80
N GLU A 251 -26.16 -6.88 17.55
CA GLU A 251 -25.73 -6.76 18.93
C GLU A 251 -24.49 -5.86 19.05
N PRO A 252 -24.25 -5.24 20.22
CA PRO A 252 -23.11 -4.34 20.40
C PRO A 252 -21.77 -4.95 19.97
N TRP A 253 -21.54 -6.23 20.28
CA TRP A 253 -20.28 -6.87 19.94
C TRP A 253 -20.07 -7.05 18.44
N GLN A 254 -21.14 -7.38 17.71
CA GLN A 254 -21.14 -7.55 16.26
C GLN A 254 -20.88 -6.22 15.54
N ARG A 255 -21.44 -5.12 16.06
CA ARG A 255 -21.20 -3.77 15.52
C ARG A 255 -19.74 -3.36 15.64
N GLU A 256 -19.09 -3.72 16.74
CA GLU A 256 -17.67 -3.42 16.91
C GLU A 256 -16.80 -4.25 15.96
N ILE A 257 -17.15 -5.52 15.67
CA ILE A 257 -16.48 -6.30 14.61
C ILE A 257 -16.61 -5.61 13.24
N VAL A 258 -17.82 -5.17 12.87
CA VAL A 258 -18.05 -4.41 11.63
C VAL A 258 -17.15 -3.18 11.57
N ARG A 259 -17.06 -2.44 12.67
CA ARG A 259 -16.20 -1.26 12.80
C ARG A 259 -14.72 -1.61 12.70
N ILE A 260 -14.29 -2.72 13.31
CA ILE A 260 -12.92 -3.21 13.24
C ILE A 260 -12.52 -3.41 11.78
N VAL A 261 -13.27 -4.24 11.05
CA VAL A 261 -13.00 -4.53 9.64
C VAL A 261 -13.08 -3.26 8.78
N ARG A 262 -14.03 -2.36 9.08
CA ARG A 262 -14.17 -1.07 8.38
C ARG A 262 -12.93 -0.19 8.53
N LYS A 263 -12.46 0.02 9.76
CA LYS A 263 -11.26 0.84 10.02
C LYS A 263 -10.02 0.22 9.40
N MET A 264 -9.87 -1.09 9.45
CA MET A 264 -8.81 -1.82 8.77
C MET A 264 -8.88 -1.59 7.25
N GLY A 265 -10.08 -1.72 6.67
CA GLY A 265 -10.34 -1.43 5.25
C GLY A 265 -9.91 -0.03 4.84
N GLN A 266 -10.28 0.98 5.65
CA GLN A 266 -9.92 2.37 5.44
C GLN A 266 -8.40 2.59 5.51
N TYR A 267 -7.73 2.01 6.50
CA TYR A 267 -6.28 2.18 6.72
C TYR A 267 -5.45 1.64 5.54
N PHE A 268 -5.85 0.49 4.97
CA PHE A 268 -5.16 -0.11 3.82
C PHE A 268 -5.59 0.45 2.46
N TYR A 269 -6.59 1.33 2.43
CA TYR A 269 -7.12 1.87 1.18
C TYR A 269 -6.09 2.70 0.38
N PRO A 270 -5.30 3.60 1.00
CA PRO A 270 -4.25 4.33 0.29
C PRO A 270 -3.22 3.44 -0.41
N GLN A 271 -2.81 2.33 0.22
CA GLN A 271 -1.84 1.40 -0.37
C GLN A 271 -2.35 0.79 -1.68
N LYS A 272 -3.65 0.49 -1.77
CA LYS A 272 -4.27 0.00 -3.01
C LYS A 272 -4.35 1.06 -4.11
N GLN A 273 -4.47 2.33 -3.75
CA GLN A 273 -4.54 3.45 -4.71
C GLN A 273 -3.17 3.92 -5.22
N THR A 274 -2.10 3.48 -4.58
CA THR A 274 -0.75 3.99 -4.79
C THR A 274 0.26 2.86 -4.98
N GLN A 275 -0.18 1.66 -5.36
CA GLN A 275 0.68 0.50 -5.48
C GLN A 275 1.82 0.75 -6.50
N VAL A 276 1.51 1.23 -7.70
CA VAL A 276 2.54 1.50 -8.73
C VAL A 276 3.51 2.58 -8.27
N MET A 277 2.99 3.65 -7.68
CA MET A 277 3.82 4.75 -7.18
C MET A 277 4.68 4.32 -5.98
N ASN A 278 4.12 3.61 -5.01
CA ASN A 278 4.82 3.21 -3.80
C ASN A 278 5.95 2.23 -4.13
N GLU A 279 5.66 1.16 -4.88
CA GLU A 279 6.67 0.20 -5.33
C GLU A 279 7.71 0.87 -6.24
N GLY A 280 7.26 1.73 -7.16
CA GLY A 280 8.15 2.48 -8.04
C GLY A 280 9.08 3.42 -7.30
N TRP A 281 8.59 4.12 -6.27
CA TRP A 281 9.33 5.08 -5.46
C TRP A 281 10.40 4.37 -4.63
N ALA A 282 10.03 3.29 -3.94
CA ALA A 282 10.98 2.47 -3.20
C ALA A 282 12.04 1.85 -4.11
N THR A 283 11.64 1.40 -5.30
CA THR A 283 12.55 0.85 -6.32
C THR A 283 13.41 1.93 -6.99
N PHE A 284 12.97 3.18 -7.04
CA PHE A 284 13.79 4.28 -7.52
C PHE A 284 14.87 4.64 -6.48
N TRP A 285 14.48 4.72 -5.21
CA TRP A 285 15.40 5.15 -4.15
C TRP A 285 16.39 4.08 -3.74
N HIS A 286 16.01 2.80 -3.63
CA HIS A 286 17.01 1.77 -3.33
C HIS A 286 18.10 1.69 -4.42
N TYR A 287 17.74 1.96 -5.68
CA TYR A 287 18.64 1.95 -6.83
C TYR A 287 19.53 3.18 -6.78
N THR A 288 18.94 4.36 -6.59
CA THR A 288 19.68 5.63 -6.54
C THR A 288 20.62 5.69 -5.33
N ILE A 289 20.17 5.27 -4.16
CA ILE A 289 20.97 5.29 -2.92
C ILE A 289 22.15 4.32 -3.01
N LEU A 290 21.92 3.07 -3.44
CA LEU A 290 23.00 2.09 -3.53
C LEU A 290 24.03 2.45 -4.61
N ASN A 291 23.59 2.99 -5.75
CA ASN A 291 24.53 3.52 -6.75
C ASN A 291 25.30 4.74 -6.22
N HIS A 292 24.68 5.62 -5.44
CA HIS A 292 25.41 6.73 -4.80
C HIS A 292 26.47 6.22 -3.82
N LEU A 293 26.17 5.19 -3.01
CA LEU A 293 27.15 4.57 -2.13
C LEU A 293 28.33 3.97 -2.92
N TYR A 294 28.06 3.41 -4.10
CA TYR A 294 29.10 2.92 -5.01
C TYR A 294 29.96 4.07 -5.56
N ASP A 295 29.34 5.16 -6.00
CA ASP A 295 30.03 6.37 -6.49
C ASP A 295 30.86 7.09 -5.40
N ASP A 296 30.54 6.87 -4.13
CA ASP A 296 31.31 7.31 -2.97
C ASP A 296 32.45 6.33 -2.59
N GLY A 297 32.50 5.16 -3.22
CA GLY A 297 33.46 4.09 -2.94
C GLY A 297 33.20 3.34 -1.64
N LEU A 298 31.96 3.38 -1.11
CA LEU A 298 31.58 2.70 0.13
C LEU A 298 31.15 1.25 -0.07
N VAL A 299 30.72 0.88 -1.28
CA VAL A 299 30.42 -0.50 -1.66
C VAL A 299 31.26 -0.90 -2.87
N THR A 300 31.52 -2.19 -3.05
CA THR A 300 32.39 -2.69 -4.11
C THR A 300 31.61 -3.24 -5.30
N ASP A 301 32.31 -3.57 -6.38
CA ASP A 301 31.76 -4.25 -7.56
C ASP A 301 31.06 -5.57 -7.18
N ARG A 302 31.56 -6.29 -6.16
CA ARG A 302 30.94 -7.54 -5.68
C ARG A 302 29.54 -7.28 -5.16
N PHE A 303 29.40 -6.29 -4.27
CA PHE A 303 28.11 -5.85 -3.75
C PHE A 303 27.17 -5.46 -4.89
N MET A 304 27.68 -4.68 -5.86
CA MET A 304 26.86 -4.19 -6.97
C MET A 304 26.35 -5.31 -7.88
N LEU A 305 27.14 -6.36 -8.14
CA LEU A 305 26.69 -7.49 -8.95
C LEU A 305 25.50 -8.24 -8.32
N GLU A 306 25.56 -8.49 -7.02
CA GLU A 306 24.48 -9.14 -6.27
C GLU A 306 23.24 -8.25 -6.17
N PHE A 307 23.44 -6.95 -5.91
CA PHE A 307 22.38 -5.95 -5.92
C PHE A 307 21.67 -5.89 -7.28
N LEU A 308 22.42 -5.78 -8.38
CA LEU A 308 21.86 -5.67 -9.73
C LEU A 308 21.08 -6.92 -10.13
N GLN A 309 21.55 -8.11 -9.75
CA GLN A 309 20.80 -9.35 -9.95
C GLN A 309 19.45 -9.31 -9.24
N SER A 310 19.45 -8.91 -7.96
CA SER A 310 18.25 -8.82 -7.14
C SER A 310 17.27 -7.76 -7.65
N HIS A 311 17.75 -6.55 -7.95
CA HIS A 311 16.97 -5.46 -8.52
C HIS A 311 16.34 -5.87 -9.85
N THR A 312 17.14 -6.43 -10.78
CA THR A 312 16.66 -6.84 -12.10
C THR A 312 15.54 -7.87 -11.99
N ASN A 313 15.66 -8.84 -11.08
CA ASN A 313 14.62 -9.86 -10.89
C ASN A 313 13.28 -9.26 -10.47
N VAL A 314 13.29 -8.21 -9.64
CA VAL A 314 12.07 -7.54 -9.15
C VAL A 314 11.40 -6.71 -10.27
N ILE A 315 12.19 -6.03 -11.10
CA ILE A 315 11.66 -5.17 -12.17
C ILE A 315 11.44 -5.87 -13.51
N VAL A 316 11.55 -7.20 -13.57
CA VAL A 316 11.26 -7.97 -14.79
C VAL A 316 9.77 -7.83 -15.14
N GLN A 317 9.51 -7.37 -16.36
CA GLN A 317 8.18 -7.38 -16.98
C GLN A 317 8.14 -8.46 -18.07
N PRO A 318 7.40 -9.56 -17.88
CA PRO A 318 7.14 -10.51 -18.96
C PRO A 318 6.38 -9.85 -20.12
N SER A 319 6.67 -10.27 -21.35
CA SER A 319 5.88 -9.90 -22.53
C SER A 319 4.45 -10.44 -22.43
N TYR A 320 3.49 -9.77 -23.06
CA TYR A 320 2.06 -10.12 -23.03
C TYR A 320 1.74 -11.56 -23.48
N ASN A 321 2.58 -12.16 -24.33
CA ASN A 321 2.43 -13.52 -24.85
C ASN A 321 3.19 -14.58 -24.03
N SER A 322 3.80 -14.19 -22.91
CA SER A 322 4.48 -15.12 -22.01
C SER A 322 3.46 -15.87 -21.15
N PRO A 323 3.62 -17.19 -20.92
CA PRO A 323 2.81 -17.92 -19.94
C PRO A 323 2.95 -17.39 -18.50
N ARG A 324 4.00 -16.61 -18.23
CA ARG A 324 4.27 -15.98 -16.93
C ARG A 324 3.68 -14.57 -16.79
N TYR A 325 3.02 -14.05 -17.83
CA TYR A 325 2.39 -12.74 -17.78
C TYR A 325 1.12 -12.81 -16.92
N ASN A 326 1.05 -11.96 -15.89
CA ASN A 326 -0.11 -11.86 -15.02
C ASN A 326 -0.52 -10.39 -14.78
N GLY A 327 -0.32 -9.54 -15.80
CA GLY A 327 -0.51 -8.11 -15.73
C GLY A 327 0.79 -7.31 -15.76
N ILE A 328 0.65 -6.00 -15.60
CA ILE A 328 1.78 -5.07 -15.53
C ILE A 328 2.36 -5.11 -14.12
N ASN A 329 3.67 -5.38 -14.05
CA ASN A 329 4.44 -5.38 -12.82
C ASN A 329 4.54 -3.93 -12.29
N PRO A 330 3.99 -3.62 -11.11
CA PRO A 330 4.01 -2.27 -10.54
C PRO A 330 5.43 -1.76 -10.28
N TYR A 331 6.35 -2.62 -9.85
CA TYR A 331 7.76 -2.28 -9.66
C TYR A 331 8.38 -1.84 -10.98
N ALA A 332 8.15 -2.61 -12.05
CA ALA A 332 8.71 -2.32 -13.36
C ALA A 332 8.16 -1.00 -13.91
N LEU A 333 6.84 -0.81 -13.91
CA LEU A 333 6.21 0.40 -14.44
C LEU A 333 6.61 1.63 -13.62
N GLY A 334 6.40 1.59 -12.30
CA GLY A 334 6.66 2.72 -11.41
C GLY A 334 8.12 3.16 -11.41
N PHE A 335 9.07 2.21 -11.34
CA PHE A 335 10.50 2.52 -11.41
C PHE A 335 10.86 3.22 -12.73
N ASN A 336 10.40 2.69 -13.86
CA ASN A 336 10.69 3.26 -15.16
C ASN A 336 10.07 4.64 -15.34
N MET A 337 8.88 4.88 -14.78
CA MET A 337 8.26 6.21 -14.78
C MET A 337 9.08 7.22 -13.99
N PHE A 338 9.53 6.89 -12.77
CA PHE A 338 10.37 7.81 -11.98
C PHE A 338 11.74 8.07 -12.61
N ILE A 339 12.37 7.03 -13.17
CA ILE A 339 13.62 7.18 -13.94
C ILE A 339 13.40 8.10 -15.14
N ASP A 340 12.28 7.97 -15.86
CA ASP A 340 12.00 8.79 -17.03
C ASP A 340 11.65 10.24 -16.65
N ILE A 341 10.94 10.48 -15.55
CA ILE A 341 10.74 11.84 -15.01
C ILE A 341 12.09 12.49 -14.74
N ARG A 342 13.01 11.79 -14.06
CA ARG A 342 14.36 12.31 -13.83
C ARG A 342 15.10 12.61 -15.13
N ARG A 343 15.03 11.70 -16.10
CA ARG A 343 15.64 11.90 -17.43
C ARG A 343 15.04 13.12 -18.15
N ILE A 344 13.72 13.31 -18.13
CA ILE A 344 13.04 14.48 -18.73
C ILE A 344 13.54 15.78 -18.10
N CYS A 345 13.77 15.79 -16.78
CA CYS A 345 14.30 16.94 -16.08
C CYS A 345 15.79 17.19 -16.42
N GLU A 346 16.63 16.16 -16.49
CA GLU A 346 18.08 16.29 -16.69
C GLU A 346 18.50 16.42 -18.18
N ASP A 347 17.90 15.64 -19.08
CA ASP A 347 18.22 15.55 -20.52
C ASP A 347 16.94 15.40 -21.38
N PRO A 348 16.12 16.48 -21.51
CA PRO A 348 14.88 16.44 -22.27
C PRO A 348 15.10 16.41 -23.78
N THR A 349 14.38 15.51 -24.47
CA THR A 349 14.23 15.48 -25.92
C THR A 349 13.15 16.46 -26.40
N ASP A 350 13.07 16.71 -27.71
CA ASP A 350 12.02 17.57 -28.28
C ASP A 350 10.61 17.01 -28.04
N GLU A 351 10.43 15.69 -28.04
CA GLU A 351 9.16 15.04 -27.71
C GLU A 351 8.79 15.29 -26.24
N ASP A 352 9.76 15.22 -25.32
CA ASP A 352 9.53 15.50 -23.90
C ASP A 352 9.13 16.95 -23.66
N ARG A 353 9.72 17.90 -24.39
CA ARG A 353 9.36 19.33 -24.30
C ARG A 353 7.93 19.60 -24.76
N GLN A 354 7.40 18.78 -25.69
CA GLN A 354 6.02 18.89 -26.16
C GLN A 354 5.03 18.28 -25.16
N TRP A 355 5.36 17.11 -24.62
CA TRP A 355 4.46 16.37 -23.72
C TRP A 355 4.52 16.85 -22.27
N PHE A 356 5.66 17.37 -21.85
CA PHE A 356 5.94 17.75 -20.47
C PHE A 356 6.63 19.13 -20.38
N PRO A 357 5.99 20.20 -20.92
CA PRO A 357 6.60 21.52 -20.99
C PRO A 357 6.96 22.09 -19.60
N ASP A 358 6.23 21.70 -18.56
CA ASP A 358 6.40 22.23 -17.21
C ASP A 358 7.58 21.61 -16.45
N ILE A 359 8.03 20.40 -16.82
CA ILE A 359 9.10 19.67 -16.12
C ILE A 359 10.35 19.42 -16.98
N ALA A 360 10.27 19.59 -18.31
CA ALA A 360 11.41 19.41 -19.18
C ALA A 360 12.51 20.44 -18.87
N GLY A 361 13.63 19.99 -18.29
CA GLY A 361 14.71 20.87 -17.83
C GLY A 361 14.53 21.48 -16.44
N SER A 362 13.55 21.04 -15.64
CA SER A 362 13.35 21.48 -14.25
C SER A 362 14.29 20.76 -13.26
N ASP A 363 14.24 21.14 -11.97
CA ASP A 363 14.90 20.35 -10.92
C ASP A 363 14.20 19.00 -10.78
N TRP A 364 14.93 17.93 -11.08
CA TRP A 364 14.39 16.56 -11.07
C TRP A 364 13.96 16.12 -9.67
N LEU A 365 14.68 16.54 -8.63
CA LEU A 365 14.42 16.11 -7.27
C LEU A 365 13.14 16.76 -6.75
N GLU A 366 12.95 18.06 -7.00
CA GLU A 366 11.70 18.76 -6.66
C GLU A 366 10.51 18.19 -7.44
N THR A 367 10.71 17.90 -8.73
CA THR A 367 9.66 17.32 -9.58
C THR A 367 9.22 15.94 -9.08
N LEU A 368 10.18 15.07 -8.72
CA LEU A 368 9.90 13.76 -8.17
C LEU A 368 9.15 13.83 -6.82
N HIS A 369 9.59 14.70 -5.92
CA HIS A 369 8.92 14.91 -4.63
C HIS A 369 7.50 15.44 -4.83
N PHE A 370 7.30 16.38 -5.74
CA PHE A 370 5.98 16.90 -6.08
C PHE A 370 5.05 15.80 -6.61
N ALA A 371 5.54 14.99 -7.55
CA ALA A 371 4.78 13.87 -8.12
C ALA A 371 4.42 12.84 -7.03
N MET A 372 5.37 12.45 -6.18
CA MET A 372 5.12 11.51 -5.09
C MET A 372 4.13 12.05 -4.06
N GLN A 373 4.22 13.33 -3.69
CA GLN A 373 3.41 13.89 -2.61
C GLN A 373 1.94 14.12 -3.00
N ASN A 374 1.66 14.41 -4.27
CA ASN A 374 0.37 14.99 -4.69
C ASN A 374 -0.46 14.09 -5.61
N PHE A 375 0.04 12.92 -6.01
CA PHE A 375 -0.64 12.03 -6.94
C PHE A 375 -0.90 10.64 -6.34
N LYS A 376 -1.84 9.93 -6.98
CA LYS A 376 -2.16 8.52 -6.80
C LYS A 376 -1.94 7.79 -8.12
N ASP A 377 -1.96 6.46 -8.18
CA ASP A 377 -1.56 5.71 -9.38
C ASP A 377 -2.27 6.17 -10.66
N GLU A 378 -3.61 6.30 -10.59
CA GLU A 378 -4.42 6.81 -11.71
C GLU A 378 -3.91 8.16 -12.21
N SER A 379 -3.81 9.16 -11.32
CA SER A 379 -3.44 10.51 -11.72
C SER A 379 -1.95 10.63 -12.07
N PHE A 380 -1.09 9.80 -11.47
CA PHE A 380 0.33 9.73 -11.79
C PHE A 380 0.56 9.17 -13.19
N ILE A 381 -0.10 8.07 -13.54
CA ILE A 381 -0.07 7.50 -14.90
C ILE A 381 -0.65 8.50 -15.89
N SER A 382 -1.81 9.07 -15.57
CA SER A 382 -2.48 10.07 -16.39
C SER A 382 -1.68 11.36 -16.58
N GLN A 383 -0.71 11.68 -15.70
CA GLN A 383 0.09 12.91 -15.79
C GLN A 383 1.54 12.69 -16.25
N TYR A 384 2.16 11.55 -15.94
CA TYR A 384 3.60 11.34 -16.13
C TYR A 384 3.95 10.14 -17.02
N LEU A 385 2.97 9.35 -17.50
CA LEU A 385 3.29 8.29 -18.47
C LEU A 385 3.71 8.92 -19.81
N SER A 386 4.99 8.76 -20.16
CA SER A 386 5.57 9.34 -21.37
C SER A 386 5.43 8.44 -22.59
N PRO A 387 5.44 9.02 -23.80
CA PRO A 387 5.58 8.27 -25.05
C PRO A 387 6.79 7.32 -25.06
N ASN A 388 7.91 7.75 -24.46
CA ASN A 388 9.12 6.93 -24.33
C ASN A 388 8.85 5.63 -23.56
N ILE A 389 8.20 5.73 -22.40
CA ILE A 389 7.84 4.54 -21.60
C ILE A 389 6.79 3.68 -22.32
N ILE A 390 5.78 4.29 -22.97
CA ILE A 390 4.78 3.54 -23.75
C ILE A 390 5.46 2.68 -24.83
N ARG A 391 6.43 3.24 -25.56
CA ARG A 391 7.22 2.49 -26.55
C ARG A 391 8.13 1.44 -25.91
N LYS A 392 8.79 1.77 -24.81
CA LYS A 392 9.69 0.85 -24.08
C LYS A 392 8.97 -0.41 -23.62
N PHE A 393 7.76 -0.26 -23.08
CA PHE A 393 6.90 -1.36 -22.65
C PHE A 393 6.09 -1.98 -23.79
N LYS A 394 6.12 -1.37 -24.99
CA LYS A 394 5.31 -1.77 -26.15
C LYS A 394 3.84 -1.89 -25.79
N LEU A 395 3.32 -0.91 -25.04
CA LEU A 395 1.93 -0.94 -24.59
C LEU A 395 0.99 -0.84 -25.81
N PHE A 396 -0.15 -1.48 -25.68
CA PHE A 396 -1.25 -1.44 -26.62
C PHE A 396 -2.55 -1.71 -25.87
N SER A 397 -3.66 -1.26 -26.43
CA SER A 397 -4.99 -1.46 -25.86
C SER A 397 -5.77 -2.50 -26.65
N ILE A 398 -6.50 -3.35 -25.94
CA ILE A 398 -7.49 -4.26 -26.49
C ILE A 398 -8.87 -3.77 -26.04
N LEU A 399 -9.73 -3.50 -27.00
CA LEU A 399 -11.16 -3.29 -26.79
C LEU A 399 -11.89 -4.63 -27.00
N ASP A 400 -12.48 -5.13 -25.92
CA ASP A 400 -13.38 -6.27 -25.89
C ASP A 400 -14.83 -5.76 -25.81
N ASP A 401 -15.55 -5.86 -26.91
CA ASP A 401 -16.94 -5.41 -27.06
C ASP A 401 -17.82 -6.66 -27.09
N ASP A 402 -18.70 -6.81 -26.10
CA ASP A 402 -19.56 -7.99 -25.92
C ASP A 402 -20.51 -8.23 -27.10
N LYS A 403 -20.73 -7.22 -27.94
CA LYS A 403 -21.52 -7.32 -29.18
C LYS A 403 -20.72 -7.80 -30.38
N LYS A 404 -19.39 -7.89 -30.27
CA LYS A 404 -18.49 -8.32 -31.35
C LYS A 404 -17.88 -9.67 -31.02
N ASN A 405 -17.70 -10.51 -32.03
CA ASN A 405 -17.07 -11.82 -31.90
C ASN A 405 -15.55 -11.78 -32.12
N TYR A 406 -14.95 -10.59 -32.10
CA TYR A 406 -13.52 -10.38 -32.26
C TYR A 406 -13.04 -9.29 -31.30
N LEU A 407 -11.79 -9.44 -30.86
CA LEU A 407 -11.08 -8.40 -30.12
C LEU A 407 -10.50 -7.38 -31.11
N SER A 408 -10.62 -6.09 -30.79
CA SER A 408 -10.01 -5.03 -31.59
C SER A 408 -8.86 -4.38 -30.83
N VAL A 409 -7.70 -4.21 -31.47
CA VAL A 409 -6.63 -3.38 -30.93
C VAL A 409 -7.04 -1.92 -31.16
N SER A 410 -7.38 -1.21 -30.09
CA SER A 410 -7.92 0.16 -30.20
C SER A 410 -6.83 1.23 -30.28
N ALA A 411 -5.68 0.98 -29.66
CA ALA A 411 -4.54 1.90 -29.66
C ALA A 411 -3.22 1.12 -29.57
N ILE A 412 -2.18 1.64 -30.20
CA ILE A 412 -0.82 1.10 -30.18
C ILE A 412 0.17 2.20 -29.76
N HIS A 413 1.44 1.85 -29.57
CA HIS A 413 2.50 2.76 -29.15
C HIS A 413 2.98 3.66 -30.30
N ASP A 414 2.06 4.40 -30.91
CA ASP A 414 2.30 5.46 -31.89
C ASP A 414 1.74 6.82 -31.43
N GLU A 415 2.01 7.89 -32.18
CA GLU A 415 1.64 9.26 -31.80
C GLU A 415 0.14 9.44 -31.57
N GLN A 416 -0.70 8.70 -32.30
CA GLN A 416 -2.15 8.77 -32.16
C GLN A 416 -2.64 7.98 -30.94
N GLY A 417 -2.01 6.83 -30.65
CA GLY A 417 -2.40 5.94 -29.56
C GLY A 417 -1.85 6.30 -28.18
N TYR A 418 -0.85 7.18 -28.05
CA TYR A 418 -0.27 7.50 -26.74
C TYR A 418 -1.28 8.06 -25.74
N GLN A 419 -2.16 8.97 -26.17
CA GLN A 419 -3.18 9.56 -25.29
C GLN A 419 -4.19 8.49 -24.86
N ASP A 420 -4.66 7.67 -25.79
CA ASP A 420 -5.63 6.60 -25.52
C ASP A 420 -5.04 5.54 -24.59
N ILE A 421 -3.80 5.09 -24.83
CA ILE A 421 -3.11 4.12 -23.95
C ILE A 421 -2.98 4.70 -22.53
N ARG A 422 -2.57 5.96 -22.41
CA ARG A 422 -2.40 6.63 -21.12
C ARG A 422 -3.72 6.75 -20.37
N GLN A 423 -4.79 7.13 -21.05
CA GLN A 423 -6.14 7.22 -20.47
C GLN A 423 -6.65 5.83 -20.03
N MET A 424 -6.53 4.83 -20.89
CA MET A 424 -7.03 3.48 -20.60
C MET A 424 -6.25 2.80 -19.48
N LEU A 425 -4.92 2.94 -19.48
CA LEU A 425 -4.10 2.43 -18.39
C LEU A 425 -4.43 3.14 -17.07
N SER A 426 -4.54 4.47 -17.08
CA SER A 426 -4.96 5.25 -15.91
C SER A 426 -6.30 4.76 -15.34
N GLN A 427 -7.28 4.44 -16.20
CA GLN A 427 -8.60 3.97 -15.77
C GLN A 427 -8.58 2.58 -15.11
N GLN A 428 -7.62 1.72 -15.46
CA GLN A 428 -7.45 0.40 -14.80
C GLN A 428 -7.04 0.54 -13.33
N TYR A 429 -6.35 1.62 -12.98
CA TYR A 429 -5.95 1.92 -11.60
C TYR A 429 -6.96 2.78 -10.84
N ASN A 430 -8.10 3.13 -11.46
CA ASN A 430 -9.17 3.82 -10.77
C ASN A 430 -10.05 2.82 -10.01
N LEU A 431 -9.85 2.71 -8.69
CA LEU A 431 -10.62 1.84 -7.81
C LEU A 431 -12.12 2.17 -7.74
N SER A 432 -12.59 3.27 -8.34
CA SER A 432 -14.01 3.60 -8.43
C SER A 432 -14.73 2.83 -9.54
N ASN A 433 -13.96 2.22 -10.46
CA ASN A 433 -14.47 1.41 -11.56
C ASN A 433 -14.58 -0.10 -11.20
N LEU A 434 -14.09 -0.49 -10.01
CA LEU A 434 -14.28 -1.80 -9.38
C LEU A 434 -15.49 -1.76 -8.44
#